data_AF-A0AAD6NYC4-F1
#
_entry.id   AF-A0AAD6NYC4-F1
#
_cell.length_a   1.000
_cell.length_b   1.000
_cell.length_c   1.000
_cell.angle_alpha   90.00
_cell.angle_beta   90.00
_cell.angle_gamma   90.00
#
_symmetry.space_group_name_H-M   'P 1'
#
loop_
_entity.id
_entity.type
_entity.pdbx_description
1 polymer ?
#
loop_
_entity_poly.entity_id
_entity_poly.type
_entity_poly.pdbx_seq_one_letter_code
_entity_poly.pdbx_strand_id
1 'polypeptide(L)'
;MALRTHLFFPNTLIRPPKSRSCPFPTTTHFRTQVPCTNKNSSTDADLASGLATEVAKINTHLLQREEAMNKSRELLFTELCNYLALDKEEVKRKWTKIDEEERRAFD
;
A
#
# COMPACT_ATOMS: atom_id res chain seq x y z
N MET A 1 -2.60 -30.11 -13.93
CA MET A 1 -3.66 -29.55 -13.08
C MET A 1 -3.71 -28.05 -13.34
N ALA A 2 -4.71 -27.55 -14.08
CA ALA A 2 -4.78 -26.13 -14.46
C ALA A 2 -5.58 -25.35 -13.40
N LEU A 3 -4.94 -24.39 -12.73
CA LEU A 3 -5.62 -23.48 -11.81
C LEU A 3 -6.37 -22.41 -12.62
N ARG A 4 -7.69 -22.56 -12.72
CA ARG A 4 -8.58 -21.53 -13.26
C ARG A 4 -8.74 -20.44 -12.22
N THR A 5 -7.97 -19.36 -12.33
CA THR A 5 -8.20 -18.14 -11.56
C THR A 5 -9.39 -17.41 -12.15
N HIS A 6 -10.53 -17.47 -11.45
CA HIS A 6 -11.65 -16.58 -11.72
C HIS A 6 -11.21 -15.17 -11.33
N LEU A 7 -10.83 -14.38 -12.36
CA LEU A 7 -10.59 -12.95 -12.24
C LEU A 7 -11.85 -12.32 -11.63
N PHE A 8 -11.69 -11.71 -10.46
CA PHE A 8 -12.71 -10.93 -9.79
C PHE A 8 -13.24 -9.86 -10.75
N PHE A 9 -14.52 -9.96 -11.11
CA PHE A 9 -15.24 -8.93 -11.86
C PHE A 9 -15.30 -7.63 -11.04
N PRO A 10 -14.85 -6.48 -11.55
CA PRO A 10 -15.02 -5.20 -10.87
C PRO A 10 -16.32 -4.54 -11.35
N ASN A 11 -17.47 -5.12 -11.03
CA ASN A 11 -18.78 -4.52 -11.37
C ASN A 11 -19.49 -3.98 -10.14
N THR A 12 -18.81 -3.13 -9.36
CA THR A 12 -19.47 -2.15 -8.50
C THR A 12 -18.64 -0.87 -8.45
N LEU A 13 -18.64 -0.11 -9.55
CA LEU A 13 -18.32 1.31 -9.48
C LEU A 13 -19.39 1.98 -8.62
N ILE A 14 -19.07 2.20 -7.34
CA ILE A 14 -19.84 3.05 -6.46
C ILE A 14 -19.85 4.44 -7.10
N ARG A 15 -20.99 4.80 -7.70
CA ARG A 15 -21.22 6.12 -8.26
C ARG A 15 -21.14 7.13 -7.12
N PRO A 16 -20.27 8.15 -7.16
CA PRO A 16 -20.29 9.18 -6.15
C PRO A 16 -21.67 9.88 -6.19
N PRO A 17 -22.28 10.18 -5.03
CA PRO A 17 -23.51 10.97 -5.03
C PRO A 17 -23.21 12.33 -5.66
N LYS A 18 -24.07 12.76 -6.59
CA LYS A 18 -24.00 14.07 -7.25
C LYS A 18 -23.79 15.15 -6.18
N SER A 19 -22.68 15.89 -6.26
CA SER A 19 -22.48 17.07 -5.43
C SER A 19 -23.60 18.06 -5.76
N ARG A 20 -24.48 18.32 -4.80
CA ARG A 20 -25.36 19.48 -4.87
C ARG A 20 -24.45 20.69 -4.72
N SER A 21 -24.40 21.56 -5.72
CA SER A 21 -23.73 22.85 -5.62
C SER A 21 -24.37 23.64 -4.49
N CYS A 22 -23.65 23.84 -3.40
CA CYS A 22 -24.03 24.85 -2.42
C CYS A 22 -23.91 26.22 -3.10
N PRO A 23 -24.93 27.10 -3.02
CA PRO A 23 -24.72 28.49 -3.40
C PRO A 23 -23.70 29.08 -2.43
N PHE A 24 -22.60 29.59 -2.98
CA PHE A 24 -21.59 30.33 -2.22
C PHE A 24 -22.28 31.52 -1.51
N PRO A 25 -22.17 31.66 -0.17
CA PRO A 25 -22.56 32.90 0.46
C PRO A 25 -21.48 33.94 0.16
N THR A 26 -21.92 35.03 -0.47
CA THR A 26 -21.15 36.24 -0.78
C THR A 26 -20.35 36.70 0.43
N THR A 27 -19.06 36.94 0.21
CA THR A 27 -18.08 37.52 1.13
C THR A 27 -18.67 38.69 1.92
N THR A 28 -19.10 38.41 3.14
CA THR A 28 -19.29 39.43 4.16
C THR A 28 -18.10 39.30 5.09
N HIS A 29 -17.25 40.33 5.13
CA HIS A 29 -16.05 40.39 5.95
C HIS A 29 -16.41 40.39 7.45
N PHE A 30 -16.76 39.22 7.99
CA PHE A 30 -16.74 39.00 9.41
C PHE A 30 -15.35 38.48 9.77
N ARG A 31 -14.58 39.33 10.46
CA ARG A 31 -13.36 38.94 11.16
C ARG A 31 -13.75 38.09 12.36
N THR A 32 -14.27 36.89 12.10
CA THR A 32 -14.61 35.92 13.13
C THR A 32 -13.28 35.38 13.66
N GLN A 33 -12.75 36.03 14.70
CA GLN A 33 -11.74 35.39 15.54
C GLN A 33 -12.44 34.19 16.16
N VAL A 34 -12.14 32.99 15.65
CA VAL A 34 -12.62 31.73 16.22
C VAL A 34 -11.93 31.59 17.57
N PRO A 35 -12.65 31.65 18.70
CA PRO A 35 -12.04 31.45 20.00
C PRO A 35 -11.64 29.97 20.10
N CYS A 36 -10.35 29.69 20.20
CA CYS A 36 -9.83 28.37 20.54
C CYS A 36 -10.07 28.10 22.04
N THR A 37 -11.31 28.08 22.49
CA THR A 37 -11.66 27.66 23.86
C THR A 37 -12.37 26.33 23.76
N ASN A 38 -11.58 25.28 23.51
CA ASN A 38 -12.12 23.93 23.40
C ASN A 38 -12.13 23.31 24.81
N LYS A 39 -13.30 23.26 25.47
CA LYS A 39 -13.47 22.57 26.77
C LYS A 39 -13.15 21.06 26.71
N ASN A 40 -13.03 20.53 25.49
CA ASN A 40 -12.74 19.13 25.19
C ASN A 40 -11.44 19.00 24.37
N SER A 41 -10.48 19.92 24.52
CA SER A 41 -9.17 19.75 23.88
C SER A 41 -8.51 18.50 24.46
N SER A 42 -8.34 17.47 23.62
CA SER A 42 -7.39 16.39 23.89
C SER A 42 -6.07 17.02 24.31
N THR A 43 -5.54 16.59 25.45
CA THR A 43 -4.27 17.11 25.95
C THR A 43 -3.17 16.75 24.96
N ASP A 44 -2.11 17.54 24.89
CA ASP A 44 -0.92 17.19 24.08
C ASP A 44 -0.42 15.76 24.40
N ALA A 45 -0.55 15.34 25.66
CA ALA A 45 -0.27 13.97 26.09
C ALA A 45 -1.17 12.91 25.43
N ASP A 46 -2.47 13.18 25.30
CA ASP A 46 -3.44 12.27 24.67
C ASP A 46 -3.16 12.13 23.17
N LEU A 47 -2.83 13.25 22.51
CA LEU A 47 -2.44 13.27 21.10
C LEU A 47 -1.12 12.53 20.86
N ALA A 48 -0.13 12.76 21.72
CA ALA A 48 1.16 12.05 21.65
C ALA A 48 0.99 10.53 21.87
N SER A 49 0.15 10.14 22.84
CA SER A 49 -0.18 8.73 23.10
C SER A 49 -0.89 8.07 21.92
N GLY A 50 -1.87 8.77 21.33
CA GLY A 50 -2.55 8.31 20.12
C GLY A 50 -1.58 8.12 18.96
N LEU A 51 -0.70 9.09 18.72
CA LEU A 51 0.32 9.00 17.67
C LEU A 51 1.28 7.84 17.91
N ALA A 52 1.78 7.67 19.14
CA ALA A 52 2.69 6.57 19.48
C ALA A 52 2.03 5.20 19.21
N THR A 53 0.75 5.08 19.51
CA THR A 53 -0.04 3.86 19.24
C THR A 53 -0.16 3.60 17.74
N GLU A 54 -0.45 4.62 16.94
CA GLU A 54 -0.54 4.47 15.48
C GLU A 54 0.81 4.17 14.83
N VAL A 55 1.90 4.80 15.29
CA VAL A 55 3.26 4.48 14.84
C VAL A 55 3.63 3.03 15.18
N ALA A 56 3.28 2.56 16.39
CA ALA A 56 3.49 1.15 16.76
C ALA A 56 2.75 0.20 15.83
N LYS A 57 1.47 0.47 15.51
CA LYS A 57 0.70 -0.31 14.53
C LYS A 57 1.35 -0.32 13.16
N ILE A 58 1.76 0.84 12.64
CA ILE A 58 2.43 0.95 11.33
C ILE A 58 3.70 0.09 11.31
N ASN A 59 4.52 0.15 12.35
CA ASN A 59 5.74 -0.64 12.44
C ASN A 59 5.44 -2.14 12.45
N THR A 60 4.44 -2.59 13.21
CA THR A 60 4.04 -4.01 13.23
C THR A 60 3.56 -4.48 11.85
N HIS A 61 2.75 -3.68 11.16
CA HIS A 61 2.25 -4.01 9.82
C HIS A 61 3.38 -4.04 8.78
N LEU A 62 4.38 -3.16 8.92
CA LEU A 62 5.54 -3.14 8.04
C LEU A 62 6.33 -4.44 8.16
N LEU A 63 6.63 -4.88 9.39
CA LEU A 63 7.34 -6.14 9.63
C LEU A 63 6.57 -7.36 9.10
N GLN A 64 5.25 -7.41 9.36
CA GLN A 64 4.41 -8.49 8.85
C GLN A 64 4.36 -8.53 7.32
N ARG A 65 4.28 -7.36 6.67
CA ARG A 65 4.30 -7.25 5.21
C ARG A 65 5.63 -7.76 4.65
N GLU A 66 6.74 -7.34 5.24
CA GLU A 66 8.07 -7.77 4.81
C GLU A 66 8.24 -9.28 4.93
N GLU A 67 7.81 -9.87 6.06
CA GLU A 67 7.83 -11.32 6.27
C GLU A 67 6.95 -12.05 5.23
N ALA A 68 5.74 -11.56 4.97
CA ALA A 68 4.84 -12.14 3.98
C ALA A 68 5.41 -12.06 2.56
N MET A 69 6.06 -10.95 2.21
CA MET A 69 6.72 -10.77 0.92
C MET A 69 7.94 -11.68 0.75
N ASN A 70 8.72 -11.88 1.82
CA ASN A 70 9.86 -12.80 1.78
C ASN A 70 9.39 -14.25 1.60
N LYS A 71 8.36 -14.68 2.35
CA LYS A 71 7.77 -16.02 2.21
C LYS A 71 7.15 -16.24 0.83
N SER A 72 6.44 -15.23 0.30
CA SER A 72 5.83 -15.35 -1.03
C SER A 72 6.89 -15.45 -2.13
N ARG A 73 7.97 -14.67 -2.04
CA ARG A 73 9.11 -14.75 -2.97
C ARG A 73 9.77 -16.12 -2.93
N GLU A 74 9.98 -16.69 -1.74
CA GLU A 74 10.58 -18.02 -1.60
C GLU A 74 9.70 -19.12 -2.21
N LEU A 75 8.39 -19.07 -1.96
CA LEU A 75 7.42 -20.02 -2.51
C LEU A 75 7.39 -19.94 -4.04
N LEU A 76 7.26 -18.72 -4.58
CA LEU A 76 7.21 -18.50 -6.03
C LEU A 76 8.51 -18.94 -6.71
N PHE A 77 9.66 -18.65 -6.08
CA PHE A 77 10.95 -19.05 -6.63
C PHE A 77 11.10 -20.58 -6.65
N THR A 78 10.64 -21.26 -5.59
CA THR A 78 10.62 -22.74 -5.55
C THR A 78 9.74 -23.32 -6.65
N GLU A 79 8.55 -22.77 -6.85
CA GLU A 79 7.64 -23.22 -7.91
C GLU A 79 8.23 -22.99 -9.30
N LEU A 80 8.92 -21.86 -9.51
CA LEU A 80 9.64 -21.60 -10.76
C LEU A 80 10.74 -22.63 -11.02
N CYS A 81 11.52 -23.00 -9.99
CA CYS A 81 12.54 -24.05 -10.12
C CYS A 81 11.91 -25.38 -10.52
N ASN A 82 10.81 -25.76 -9.86
CA ASN A 82 10.07 -26.99 -10.17
C ASN A 82 9.53 -26.98 -11.60
N TYR A 83 8.92 -25.87 -12.02
CA TYR A 83 8.38 -25.71 -13.38
C TYR A 83 9.45 -25.85 -14.46
N LEU A 84 10.64 -25.30 -14.21
CA LEU A 84 11.77 -25.38 -15.14
C LEU A 84 12.55 -26.70 -15.04
N ALA A 85 12.27 -27.53 -14.02
CA ALA A 85 13.07 -28.70 -13.66
C ALA A 85 14.58 -28.37 -13.51
N LEU A 86 14.89 -27.18 -12.99
CA LEU A 86 16.25 -26.70 -12.78
C LEU A 86 16.55 -26.56 -11.29
N ASP A 87 17.81 -26.70 -10.94
CA ASP A 87 18.26 -26.39 -9.59
C ASP A 87 18.20 -24.87 -9.33
N LYS A 88 18.13 -24.51 -8.04
CA LYS A 88 18.03 -23.12 -7.57
C LYS A 88 19.18 -22.24 -8.06
N GLU A 89 20.39 -22.77 -8.16
CA GLU A 89 21.57 -22.01 -8.57
C GLU A 89 21.64 -21.81 -10.09
N GLU A 90 21.17 -22.78 -10.87
CA GLU A 90 21.01 -22.64 -12.32
C GLU A 90 19.96 -21.60 -12.68
N VAL A 91 18.79 -21.61 -12.01
CA VAL A 91 17.77 -20.58 -12.20
C VAL A 91 18.34 -19.20 -11.87
N LYS A 92 19.03 -19.05 -10.73
CA LYS A 92 19.68 -17.77 -10.37
C LYS A 92 20.68 -17.30 -11.43
N ARG A 93 21.59 -18.18 -11.88
CA ARG A 93 22.58 -17.84 -12.92
C ARG A 93 21.92 -17.38 -14.21
N LYS A 94 20.89 -18.08 -14.67
CA LYS A 94 20.14 -17.70 -15.88
C LYS A 94 19.40 -16.37 -15.70
N TRP A 95 18.79 -16.17 -14.54
CA TRP A 95 18.09 -14.93 -14.23
C TRP A 95 19.02 -13.73 -14.20
N THR A 96 20.19 -13.84 -13.54
CA THR A 96 21.21 -12.78 -13.52
C THR A 96 21.74 -12.48 -14.92
N LYS A 97 21.94 -13.51 -15.75
CA LYS A 97 22.38 -13.30 -17.14
C LYS A 97 21.36 -12.50 -17.95
N ILE A 98 20.06 -12.79 -17.81
CA ILE A 98 18.99 -12.03 -18.49
C ILE A 98 19.00 -10.56 -18.04
N ASP A 99 19.10 -10.30 -16.73
CA ASP A 99 19.15 -8.94 -16.17
C ASP A 99 20.35 -8.14 -16.70
N GLU A 100 21.52 -8.78 -16.82
CA GLU A 100 22.70 -8.16 -17.41
C GLU A 100 22.56 -7.89 -18.91
N GLU A 101 21.94 -8.79 -19.66
CA GLU A 101 21.69 -8.65 -21.10
C GLU A 101 20.68 -7.54 -21.38
N GLU A 102 19.59 -7.45 -20.61
CA GLU A 102 18.62 -6.35 -20.70
C GLU A 102 19.28 -5.01 -20.38
N ARG A 103 20.06 -4.92 -19.29
CA ARG A 103 20.76 -3.68 -18.93
C ARG A 103 21.67 -3.18 -20.06
N ARG A 104 22.36 -4.07 -20.76
CA ARG A 104 23.24 -3.73 -21.90
C ARG A 104 22.49 -3.39 -23.18
N ALA A 105 21.19 -3.68 -23.28
CA ALA A 105 20.37 -3.35 -24.46
C ALA A 105 19.80 -1.92 -24.42
N PHE A 106 19.94 -1.21 -23.30
CA PHE A 106 19.49 0.17 -23.10
C PHE A 106 20.63 1.20 -23.00
N ASP A 107 21.89 0.76 -23.14
CA ASP A 107 23.09 1.59 -23.32
C ASP A 107 23.44 1.73 -24.81
#